data_AF-A0A530AR45-F1
#
_entry.id   AF-A0A530AR45-F1
#
_cell.length_a   1.000
_cell.length_b   1.000
_cell.length_c   1.000
_cell.angle_alpha   90.00
_cell.angle_beta   90.00
_cell.angle_gamma   90.00
#
_symmetry.space_group_name_H-M   'P 1'
#
loop_
_entity.id
_entity.type
_entity.pdbx_description
1 polymer ?
#
loop_
_entity_poly.entity_id
_entity_poly.type
_entity_poly.pdbx_seq_one_letter_code
_entity_poly.pdbx_strand_id
1 'polypeptide(L)'
;VKTLHPSVHGALLGIRDDAEHAKAMRDHHIEPIDLVVSNLYPFEEVRRSGAGYASIVENIDIGGPAMIRASAKNHAYVAIVTDPADYASVVNALEMNLGSLSLDFRKKLAAKAFARTATYDAAISGWFAEELQIEHPTWRAFGGRLDQVMRYGENPHQNAGFYLSGDKRPGVATARQLQGKQLSYNNINDTDAAFELVGEFDPARSAAIAIIKHANPCGVAEGSSLKAAYAKALACDPVSAFGGIVAMNRIL
;
A
#
# COMPACT_ATOMS: atom_id res chain seq x y z
N VAL A 1 -11.97 17.52 -16.87
CA VAL A 1 -11.79 18.99 -16.92
C VAL A 1 -12.57 19.81 -15.89
N LYS A 2 -13.30 19.19 -14.93
CA LYS A 2 -14.20 19.95 -14.02
C LYS A 2 -13.48 20.83 -12.99
N THR A 3 -12.34 20.36 -12.47
CA THR A 3 -11.60 21.02 -11.37
C THR A 3 -10.27 21.64 -11.78
N LEU A 4 -9.83 21.40 -13.03
CA LEU A 4 -8.63 21.99 -13.62
C LEU A 4 -8.93 23.42 -14.07
N HIS A 5 -9.23 24.29 -13.11
CA HIS A 5 -9.62 25.68 -13.36
C HIS A 5 -8.77 26.63 -12.50
N PRO A 6 -8.31 27.77 -13.05
CA PRO A 6 -7.52 28.74 -12.30
C PRO A 6 -8.20 29.25 -11.03
N SER A 7 -9.54 29.42 -11.01
CA SER A 7 -10.25 29.83 -9.80
C SER A 7 -10.15 28.80 -8.66
N VAL A 8 -10.07 27.51 -8.98
CA VAL A 8 -9.87 26.46 -7.96
C VAL A 8 -8.40 26.43 -7.55
N HIS A 9 -7.48 26.31 -8.52
CA HIS A 9 -6.05 26.19 -8.19
C HIS A 9 -5.44 27.46 -7.62
N GLY A 10 -5.96 28.64 -7.96
CA GLY A 10 -5.58 29.91 -7.34
C GLY A 10 -5.99 29.97 -5.87
N ALA A 11 -7.16 29.42 -5.52
CA ALA A 11 -7.61 29.29 -4.13
C ALA A 11 -6.75 28.31 -3.33
N LEU A 12 -6.21 27.27 -3.98
CA LEU A 12 -5.34 26.27 -3.37
C LEU A 12 -3.87 26.72 -3.26
N LEU A 13 -3.36 27.48 -4.24
CA LEU A 13 -1.93 27.82 -4.36
C LEU A 13 -1.59 29.26 -3.97
N GLY A 14 -2.59 30.10 -3.67
CA GLY A 14 -2.38 31.45 -3.19
C GLY A 14 -1.54 31.47 -1.92
N ILE A 15 -0.40 32.20 -1.95
CA ILE A 15 0.44 32.45 -0.79
C ILE A 15 -0.11 33.73 -0.16
N ARG A 16 -0.80 33.59 0.98
CA ARG A 16 -1.67 34.65 1.49
C ARG A 16 -0.91 35.85 2.04
N ASP A 17 0.30 35.62 2.53
CA ASP A 17 1.17 36.67 3.06
C ASP A 17 2.06 37.33 1.98
N ASP A 18 1.98 36.83 0.74
CA ASP A 18 2.66 37.44 -0.40
C ASP A 18 1.76 38.49 -1.07
N ALA A 19 2.27 39.72 -1.21
CA ALA A 19 1.48 40.85 -1.68
C ALA A 19 1.00 40.69 -3.13
N GLU A 20 1.79 40.06 -4.00
CA GLU A 20 1.45 39.84 -5.40
C GLU A 20 0.37 38.76 -5.52
N HIS A 21 0.53 37.63 -4.83
CA HIS A 21 -0.48 36.56 -4.77
C HIS A 21 -1.81 37.08 -4.21
N ALA A 22 -1.77 37.81 -3.08
CA ALA A 22 -2.98 38.36 -2.47
C ALA A 22 -3.70 39.37 -3.38
N LYS A 23 -2.95 40.18 -4.13
CA LYS A 23 -3.52 41.09 -5.12
C LYS A 23 -4.18 40.31 -6.27
N ALA A 24 -3.48 39.34 -6.84
CA ALA A 24 -4.01 38.52 -7.94
C ALA A 24 -5.29 37.78 -7.53
N MET A 25 -5.34 37.21 -6.32
CA MET A 25 -6.54 36.56 -5.80
C MET A 25 -7.72 37.53 -5.71
N ARG A 26 -7.52 38.75 -5.18
CA ARG A 26 -8.57 39.78 -5.11
C ARG A 26 -9.05 40.22 -6.49
N ASP A 27 -8.12 40.53 -7.40
CA ASP A 27 -8.44 41.00 -8.76
C ASP A 27 -9.27 39.97 -9.55
N HIS A 28 -9.08 38.69 -9.26
CA HIS A 28 -9.79 37.58 -9.90
C HIS A 28 -10.96 37.01 -9.07
N HIS A 29 -11.33 37.65 -7.96
CA HIS A 29 -12.40 37.21 -7.06
C HIS A 29 -12.23 35.75 -6.57
N ILE A 30 -11.01 35.39 -6.22
CA ILE A 30 -10.64 34.06 -5.73
C ILE A 30 -10.54 34.10 -4.21
N GLU A 31 -11.49 33.44 -3.54
CA GLU A 31 -11.45 33.22 -2.10
C GLU A 31 -10.51 32.04 -1.76
N PRO A 32 -9.75 32.11 -0.66
CA PRO A 32 -8.87 31.03 -0.24
C PRO A 32 -9.64 29.79 0.23
N ILE A 33 -9.04 28.63 0.04
CA ILE A 33 -9.52 27.36 0.63
C ILE A 33 -8.57 26.94 1.75
N ASP A 34 -9.11 26.62 2.92
CA ASP A 34 -8.32 26.21 4.10
C ASP A 34 -8.17 24.69 4.24
N LEU A 35 -9.17 23.93 3.76
CA LEU A 35 -9.23 22.48 3.90
C LEU A 35 -9.74 21.87 2.59
N VAL A 36 -9.02 20.88 2.10
CA VAL A 36 -9.42 20.03 0.99
C VAL A 36 -9.54 18.60 1.49
N VAL A 37 -10.67 17.97 1.19
CA VAL A 37 -10.89 16.53 1.41
C VAL A 37 -11.09 15.91 0.03
N SER A 38 -10.11 15.13 -0.43
CA SER A 38 -10.13 14.54 -1.77
C SER A 38 -9.43 13.20 -1.76
N ASN A 39 -10.17 12.15 -2.13
CA ASN A 39 -9.63 10.83 -2.42
C ASN A 39 -9.44 10.68 -3.93
N LEU A 40 -8.57 9.75 -4.30
CA LEU A 40 -8.35 9.36 -5.70
C LEU A 40 -9.37 8.30 -6.11
N TYR A 41 -9.68 8.27 -7.40
CA TYR A 41 -10.46 7.17 -7.96
C TYR A 41 -9.72 5.84 -7.70
N PRO A 42 -10.45 4.75 -7.45
CA PRO A 42 -9.83 3.48 -7.08
C PRO A 42 -9.29 2.76 -8.32
N PHE A 43 -8.29 3.35 -8.98
CA PHE A 43 -7.64 2.79 -10.17
C PHE A 43 -7.17 1.35 -9.92
N GLU A 44 -6.62 1.09 -8.73
CA GLU A 44 -6.18 -0.24 -8.32
C GLU A 44 -7.36 -1.24 -8.25
N GLU A 45 -8.59 -0.80 -7.98
CA GLU A 45 -9.79 -1.64 -8.02
C GLU A 45 -10.30 -1.87 -9.45
N VAL A 46 -10.31 -0.83 -10.28
CA VAL A 46 -10.74 -0.92 -11.69
C VAL A 46 -9.81 -1.84 -12.49
N ARG A 47 -8.50 -1.72 -12.30
CA ARG A 47 -7.52 -2.66 -12.88
C ARG A 47 -7.83 -4.09 -12.46
N ARG A 48 -8.17 -4.30 -11.18
CA ARG A 48 -8.49 -5.64 -10.63
C ARG A 48 -9.80 -6.22 -11.13
N SER A 49 -10.72 -5.42 -11.66
CA SER A 49 -12.01 -5.94 -12.16
C SER A 49 -11.89 -6.64 -13.52
N GLY A 50 -10.71 -6.60 -14.15
CA GLY A 50 -10.51 -7.12 -15.50
C GLY A 50 -11.12 -6.22 -16.57
N ALA A 51 -11.32 -4.93 -16.26
CA ALA A 51 -11.80 -3.95 -17.21
C ALA A 51 -10.87 -3.85 -18.43
N GLY A 52 -11.44 -3.66 -19.62
CA GLY A 52 -10.65 -3.47 -20.84
C GLY A 52 -9.86 -2.15 -20.84
N TYR A 53 -8.85 -2.08 -21.69
CA TYR A 53 -7.92 -0.94 -21.81
C TYR A 53 -8.58 0.44 -21.73
N ALA A 54 -9.59 0.71 -22.58
CA ALA A 54 -10.25 2.02 -22.62
C ALA A 54 -10.93 2.40 -21.30
N SER A 55 -11.48 1.41 -20.58
CA SER A 55 -12.11 1.63 -19.27
C SER A 55 -11.07 1.94 -18.19
N ILE A 56 -9.92 1.25 -18.21
CA ILE A 56 -8.83 1.54 -17.29
C ILE A 56 -8.28 2.95 -17.52
N VAL A 57 -8.05 3.33 -18.78
CA VAL A 57 -7.57 4.67 -19.15
C VAL A 57 -8.53 5.77 -18.70
N GLU A 58 -9.85 5.59 -18.89
CA GLU A 58 -10.85 6.58 -18.45
C GLU A 58 -10.88 6.76 -16.92
N ASN A 59 -10.43 5.76 -16.15
CA ASN A 59 -10.37 5.82 -14.70
C ASN A 59 -9.04 6.39 -14.15
N ILE A 60 -8.14 6.86 -15.03
CA ILE A 60 -6.96 7.63 -14.63
C ILE A 60 -7.42 9.04 -14.25
N ASP A 61 -7.40 9.33 -12.96
CA ASP A 61 -7.80 10.63 -12.42
C ASP A 61 -6.70 11.67 -12.67
N ILE A 62 -7.07 12.77 -13.31
CA ILE A 62 -6.19 13.93 -13.54
C ILE A 62 -6.47 15.04 -12.53
N GLY A 63 -7.75 15.27 -12.22
CA GLY A 63 -8.19 16.39 -11.38
C GLY A 63 -7.86 16.16 -9.91
N GLY A 64 -8.06 14.94 -9.41
CA GLY A 64 -7.76 14.55 -8.03
C GLY A 64 -6.28 14.76 -7.70
N PRO A 65 -5.33 14.12 -8.42
CA PRO A 65 -3.91 14.32 -8.16
C PRO A 65 -3.47 15.78 -8.28
N ALA A 66 -4.01 16.54 -9.25
CA ALA A 66 -3.69 17.96 -9.40
C ALA A 66 -4.11 18.77 -8.16
N MET A 67 -5.34 18.58 -7.66
CA MET A 67 -5.81 19.27 -6.45
C MET A 67 -5.05 18.83 -5.20
N ILE A 68 -4.84 17.51 -5.02
CA ILE A 68 -4.10 16.96 -3.88
C ILE A 68 -2.69 17.54 -3.82
N ARG A 69 -1.97 17.55 -4.94
CA ARG A 69 -0.59 18.09 -5.01
C ARG A 69 -0.57 19.60 -4.82
N ALA A 70 -1.54 20.33 -5.36
CA ALA A 70 -1.65 21.78 -5.18
C ALA A 70 -1.83 22.14 -3.69
N SER A 71 -2.78 21.49 -3.02
CA SER A 71 -3.03 21.68 -1.59
C SER A 71 -1.85 21.26 -0.73
N ALA A 72 -1.24 20.09 -1.02
CA ALA A 72 -0.07 19.59 -0.29
C ALA A 72 1.16 20.52 -0.45
N LYS A 73 1.38 21.07 -1.65
CA LYS A 73 2.43 22.07 -1.88
C LYS A 73 2.21 23.29 -0.99
N ASN A 74 0.97 23.77 -0.89
CA ASN A 74 0.63 24.98 -0.14
C ASN A 74 0.22 24.70 1.32
N HIS A 75 0.79 23.68 1.95
CA HIS A 75 0.47 23.25 3.32
C HIS A 75 0.74 24.31 4.41
N ALA A 76 1.42 25.40 4.06
CA ALA A 76 1.50 26.58 4.92
C ALA A 76 0.10 27.15 5.22
N TYR A 77 -0.85 27.04 4.27
CA TYR A 77 -2.20 27.61 4.37
C TYR A 77 -3.31 26.57 4.19
N VAL A 78 -3.08 25.49 3.44
CA VAL A 78 -4.13 24.52 3.08
C VAL A 78 -3.87 23.16 3.73
N ALA A 79 -4.86 22.61 4.42
CA ALA A 79 -4.84 21.22 4.88
C ALA A 79 -5.40 20.29 3.79
N ILE A 80 -4.78 19.13 3.57
CA ILE A 80 -5.22 18.15 2.58
C ILE A 80 -5.45 16.78 3.23
N VAL A 81 -6.68 16.29 3.17
CA VAL A 81 -7.05 14.96 3.68
C VAL A 81 -7.34 14.04 2.50
N THR A 82 -6.61 12.93 2.43
CA THR A 82 -6.70 11.96 1.32
C THR A 82 -7.25 10.58 1.74
N ASP A 83 -7.46 10.38 3.04
CA ASP A 83 -7.86 9.10 3.63
C ASP A 83 -8.94 9.33 4.70
N PRO A 84 -10.11 8.68 4.60
CA PRO A 84 -11.16 8.76 5.62
C PRO A 84 -10.70 8.37 7.03
N ALA A 85 -9.65 7.54 7.15
CA ALA A 85 -9.09 7.17 8.46
C ALA A 85 -8.55 8.39 9.25
N ASP A 86 -8.25 9.50 8.58
CA ASP A 86 -7.75 10.72 9.23
C ASP A 86 -8.88 11.64 9.73
N TYR A 87 -10.15 11.36 9.41
CA TYR A 87 -11.25 12.28 9.75
C TYR A 87 -11.36 12.55 11.25
N ALA A 88 -11.25 11.50 12.07
CA ALA A 88 -11.34 11.65 13.52
C ALA A 88 -10.20 12.51 14.09
N SER A 89 -8.98 12.36 13.59
CA SER A 89 -7.83 13.14 14.06
C SER A 89 -7.91 14.60 13.59
N VAL A 90 -8.41 14.84 12.38
CA VAL A 90 -8.66 16.19 11.85
C VAL A 90 -9.74 16.91 12.66
N VAL A 91 -10.90 16.28 12.89
CA VAL A 91 -11.99 16.87 13.67
C VAL A 91 -11.53 17.22 15.09
N ASN A 92 -10.87 16.27 15.76
CA ASN A 92 -10.33 16.49 17.10
C ASN A 92 -9.33 17.66 17.12
N ALA A 93 -8.40 17.70 16.15
CA ALA A 93 -7.44 18.80 16.06
C ALA A 93 -8.11 20.16 15.83
N LEU A 94 -9.18 20.23 15.04
CA LEU A 94 -9.97 21.45 14.84
C LEU A 94 -10.66 21.88 16.14
N GLU A 95 -11.32 20.95 16.85
CA GLU A 95 -12.01 21.22 18.12
C GLU A 95 -11.03 21.73 19.19
N MET A 96 -9.85 21.11 19.30
CA MET A 96 -8.82 21.50 20.28
C MET A 96 -8.16 22.84 19.98
N ASN A 97 -8.18 23.32 18.73
CA ASN A 97 -7.44 24.50 18.29
C ASN A 97 -8.35 25.58 17.69
N LEU A 98 -9.57 25.75 18.23
CA LEU A 98 -10.51 26.81 17.85
C LEU A 98 -10.80 26.87 16.33
N GLY A 99 -10.97 25.70 15.70
CA GLY A 99 -11.24 25.59 14.28
C GLY A 99 -10.01 25.68 13.37
N SER A 100 -8.80 25.63 13.93
CA SER A 100 -7.55 25.69 13.15
C SER A 100 -6.77 24.37 13.21
N LEU A 101 -5.94 24.13 12.19
CA LEU A 101 -4.95 23.06 12.23
C LEU A 101 -3.56 23.68 12.40
N SER A 102 -2.67 23.03 13.16
CA SER A 102 -1.29 23.51 13.28
C SER A 102 -0.52 23.31 11.97
N LEU A 103 0.54 24.10 11.77
CA LEU A 103 1.44 23.92 10.62
C LEU A 103 2.05 22.51 10.59
N ASP A 104 2.43 21.97 11.75
CA ASP A 104 2.98 20.62 11.86
C ASP A 104 1.97 19.55 11.41
N PHE A 105 0.70 19.71 11.80
CA PHE A 105 -0.37 18.81 11.37
C PHE A 105 -0.57 18.87 9.85
N ARG A 106 -0.61 20.08 9.27
CA ARG A 106 -0.71 20.25 7.81
C ARG A 106 0.49 19.67 7.05
N LYS A 107 1.71 19.79 7.59
CA LYS A 107 2.92 19.17 7.00
C LYS A 107 2.80 17.65 6.96
N LYS A 108 2.31 17.02 8.02
CA LYS A 108 2.09 15.56 8.07
C LYS A 108 1.04 15.11 7.05
N LEU A 109 -0.06 15.84 6.95
CA LEU A 109 -1.09 15.63 5.93
C LEU A 109 -0.54 15.77 4.50
N ALA A 110 0.27 16.81 4.25
CA ALA A 110 0.90 17.03 2.96
C ALA A 110 1.90 15.93 2.58
N ALA A 111 2.71 15.45 3.53
CA ALA A 111 3.60 14.32 3.32
C ALA A 111 2.81 13.05 2.95
N LYS A 112 1.71 12.77 3.67
CA LYS A 112 0.81 11.64 3.36
C LYS A 112 0.18 11.79 1.97
N ALA A 113 -0.24 13.00 1.58
CA ALA A 113 -0.83 13.29 0.28
C ALA A 113 0.15 13.06 -0.89
N PHE A 114 1.41 13.50 -0.76
CA PHE A 114 2.43 13.20 -1.76
C PHE A 114 2.77 11.71 -1.83
N ALA A 115 2.84 11.02 -0.69
CA ALA A 115 3.01 9.57 -0.68
C ALA A 115 1.85 8.84 -1.38
N ARG A 116 0.59 9.27 -1.15
CA ARG A 116 -0.57 8.65 -1.79
C ARG A 116 -0.56 8.82 -3.31
N THR A 117 -0.23 10.02 -3.79
CA THR A 117 -0.12 10.30 -5.23
C THR A 117 1.05 9.56 -5.87
N ALA A 118 2.19 9.43 -5.20
CA ALA A 118 3.31 8.61 -5.66
C ALA A 118 2.92 7.13 -5.81
N THR A 119 2.21 6.56 -4.83
CA THR A 119 1.70 5.18 -4.91
C THR A 119 0.69 5.00 -6.05
N TYR A 120 -0.15 6.01 -6.30
CA TYR A 120 -1.11 5.99 -7.41
C TYR A 120 -0.42 6.00 -8.78
N ASP A 121 0.55 6.88 -8.99
CA ASP A 121 1.31 6.95 -10.24
C ASP A 121 2.18 5.69 -10.45
N ALA A 122 2.70 5.08 -9.38
CA ALA A 122 3.38 3.79 -9.44
C ALA A 122 2.44 2.67 -9.92
N ALA A 123 1.18 2.67 -9.50
CA ALA A 123 0.18 1.69 -9.96
C ALA A 123 -0.17 1.88 -11.44
N ILE A 124 -0.33 3.13 -11.90
CA ILE A 124 -0.61 3.44 -13.31
C ILE A 124 0.57 3.05 -14.20
N SER A 125 1.79 3.45 -13.84
CA SER A 125 2.99 3.13 -14.61
C SER A 125 3.27 1.62 -14.63
N GLY A 126 3.04 0.92 -13.52
CA GLY A 126 3.12 -0.54 -13.45
C GLY A 126 2.12 -1.22 -14.39
N TRP A 127 0.88 -0.74 -14.43
CA TRP A 127 -0.13 -1.26 -15.35
C TRP A 127 0.26 -1.06 -16.82
N PHE A 128 0.71 0.13 -17.22
CA PHE A 128 1.16 0.36 -18.60
C PHE A 128 2.33 -0.55 -19.00
N ALA A 129 3.29 -0.78 -18.10
CA ALA A 129 4.40 -1.67 -18.37
C ALA A 129 3.94 -3.11 -18.62
N GLU A 130 2.97 -3.60 -17.84
CA GLU A 130 2.40 -4.94 -18.01
C GLU A 130 1.55 -5.04 -19.29
N GLU A 131 0.62 -4.09 -19.48
CA GLU A 131 -0.32 -4.07 -20.62
C GLU A 131 0.40 -3.97 -21.96
N LEU A 132 1.50 -3.21 -22.02
CA LEU A 132 2.33 -3.05 -23.21
C LEU A 132 3.48 -4.07 -23.30
N GLN A 133 3.56 -5.02 -22.37
CA GLN A 133 4.60 -6.06 -22.32
C GLN A 133 6.03 -5.49 -22.33
N ILE A 134 6.24 -4.37 -21.62
CA ILE A 134 7.55 -3.72 -21.51
C ILE A 134 8.33 -4.41 -20.38
N GLU A 135 9.21 -5.35 -20.75
CA GLU A 135 10.03 -6.13 -19.79
C GLU A 135 10.95 -5.25 -18.93
N HIS A 136 11.56 -4.23 -19.54
CA HIS A 136 12.55 -3.35 -18.91
C HIS A 136 12.17 -1.88 -19.13
N PRO A 137 11.17 -1.33 -18.41
CA PRO A 137 10.78 0.07 -18.59
C PRO A 137 11.91 1.00 -18.13
N THR A 138 12.11 2.10 -18.86
CA THR A 138 13.13 3.12 -18.54
C THR A 138 13.00 3.66 -17.11
N TRP A 139 11.77 3.75 -16.60
CA TRP A 139 11.46 4.14 -15.23
C TRP A 139 10.58 3.09 -14.56
N ARG A 140 10.97 2.64 -13.36
CA ARG A 140 10.19 1.71 -12.54
C ARG A 140 9.95 2.32 -11.17
N ALA A 141 8.68 2.34 -10.76
CA ALA A 141 8.27 2.77 -9.44
C ALA A 141 7.57 1.61 -8.71
N PHE A 142 7.77 1.53 -7.40
CA PHE A 142 7.10 0.58 -6.52
C PHE A 142 6.38 1.35 -5.43
N GLY A 143 5.05 1.25 -5.41
CA GLY A 143 4.19 1.87 -4.42
C GLY A 143 3.61 0.84 -3.46
N GLY A 144 3.32 1.26 -2.24
CA GLY A 144 2.67 0.40 -1.26
C GLY A 144 2.09 1.16 -0.08
N ARG A 145 1.19 0.52 0.65
CA ARG A 145 0.61 1.00 1.90
C ARG A 145 1.20 0.20 3.05
N LEU A 146 1.66 0.88 4.09
CA LEU A 146 2.09 0.22 5.33
C LEU A 146 0.91 -0.53 5.93
N ASP A 147 1.09 -1.82 6.14
CA ASP A 147 0.11 -2.69 6.81
C ASP A 147 0.43 -2.78 8.30
N GLN A 148 1.69 -3.07 8.63
CA GLN A 148 2.15 -3.11 10.01
C GLN A 148 3.62 -2.73 10.16
N VAL A 149 3.94 -2.08 11.27
CA VAL A 149 5.32 -1.91 11.74
C VAL A 149 5.77 -3.22 12.38
N MET A 150 6.93 -3.72 11.97
CA MET A 150 7.50 -4.95 12.52
C MET A 150 8.13 -4.69 13.89
N ARG A 151 8.19 -5.71 14.74
CA ARG A 151 8.90 -5.64 16.02
C ARG A 151 10.39 -5.30 15.84
N TYR A 152 11.00 -5.82 14.79
CA TYR A 152 12.36 -5.55 14.32
C TYR A 152 12.49 -6.14 12.90
N GLY A 153 13.62 -5.88 12.22
CA GLY A 153 13.97 -6.46 10.92
C GLY A 153 14.41 -7.92 11.03
N GLU A 154 15.41 -8.33 10.25
CA GLU A 154 15.98 -9.69 10.39
C GLU A 154 16.60 -9.91 11.77
N ASN A 155 17.18 -8.86 12.36
CA ASN A 155 17.85 -8.86 13.65
C ASN A 155 17.27 -7.78 14.59
N PRO A 156 17.37 -7.94 15.93
CA PRO A 156 16.71 -7.06 16.90
C PRO A 156 17.10 -5.57 16.84
N HIS A 157 18.27 -5.23 16.29
CA HIS A 157 18.74 -3.85 16.19
C HIS A 157 18.24 -3.11 14.94
N GLN A 158 17.51 -3.81 14.06
CA GLN A 158 17.00 -3.28 12.79
C GLN A 158 15.51 -2.93 12.93
N ASN A 159 15.08 -1.83 12.30
CA ASN A 159 13.66 -1.49 12.16
C ASN A 159 13.12 -2.03 10.83
N ALA A 160 11.84 -2.41 10.79
CA ALA A 160 11.18 -2.84 9.56
C ALA A 160 9.70 -2.47 9.54
N GLY A 161 9.15 -2.30 8.33
CA GLY A 161 7.73 -2.15 8.07
C GLY A 161 7.31 -3.10 6.95
N PHE A 162 6.13 -3.68 7.06
CA PHE A 162 5.55 -4.54 6.03
C PHE A 162 4.56 -3.73 5.21
N TYR A 163 4.79 -3.66 3.90
CA TYR A 163 4.02 -2.86 2.96
C TYR A 163 3.30 -3.75 1.97
N LEU A 164 2.05 -3.39 1.65
CA LEU A 164 1.22 -4.07 0.67
C LEU A 164 1.18 -3.24 -0.62
N SER A 165 1.41 -3.88 -1.76
CA SER A 165 1.27 -3.27 -3.09
C SER A 165 -0.20 -3.11 -3.52
N GLY A 166 -1.13 -3.77 -2.83
CA GLY A 166 -2.55 -3.81 -3.17
C GLY A 166 -2.97 -4.98 -4.05
N ASP A 167 -2.02 -5.86 -4.42
CA ASP A 167 -2.33 -7.14 -5.07
C ASP A 167 -3.14 -8.05 -4.14
N LYS A 168 -4.06 -8.82 -4.72
CA LYS A 168 -4.91 -9.80 -4.03
C LYS A 168 -4.49 -11.25 -4.31
N ARG A 169 -3.36 -11.45 -4.99
CA ARG A 169 -2.75 -12.78 -5.13
C ARG A 169 -2.64 -13.45 -3.75
N PRO A 170 -3.15 -14.70 -3.60
CA PRO A 170 -2.95 -15.46 -2.38
C PRO A 170 -1.45 -15.58 -2.05
N GLY A 171 -1.09 -15.23 -0.82
CA GLY A 171 0.27 -15.33 -0.31
C GLY A 171 0.37 -14.72 1.09
N VAL A 172 1.60 -14.54 1.60
CA VAL A 172 1.82 -13.98 2.93
C VAL A 172 1.21 -12.58 3.10
N ALA A 173 1.20 -11.79 2.03
CA ALA A 173 0.64 -10.44 2.00
C ALA A 173 -0.89 -10.38 2.13
N THR A 174 -1.60 -11.46 1.79
CA THR A 174 -3.07 -11.55 1.89
C THR A 174 -3.52 -12.53 2.97
N ALA A 175 -2.58 -13.09 3.73
CA ALA A 175 -2.87 -14.10 4.74
C ALA A 175 -3.60 -13.49 5.94
N ARG A 176 -4.56 -14.23 6.48
CA ARG A 176 -5.23 -13.87 7.75
C ARG A 176 -4.58 -14.63 8.90
N GLN A 177 -3.99 -13.91 9.85
CA GLN A 177 -3.52 -14.52 11.08
C GLN A 177 -4.72 -14.91 11.97
N LEU A 178 -4.91 -16.20 12.20
CA LEU A 178 -6.00 -16.73 13.04
C LEU A 178 -5.62 -16.85 14.53
N GLN A 179 -4.34 -17.07 14.82
CA GLN A 179 -3.81 -17.28 16.17
C GLN A 179 -2.34 -16.85 16.25
N GLY A 180 -1.85 -16.63 17.47
CA GLY A 180 -0.43 -16.40 17.77
C GLY A 180 -0.08 -14.94 18.02
N LYS A 181 1.20 -14.69 18.25
CA LYS A 181 1.75 -13.33 18.37
C LYS A 181 1.94 -12.73 16.98
N GLN A 182 2.06 -11.41 16.89
CA GLN A 182 2.42 -10.73 15.64
C GLN A 182 3.65 -11.40 15.00
N LEU A 183 3.56 -11.70 13.70
CA LEU A 183 4.66 -12.29 12.93
C LEU A 183 5.91 -11.37 12.96
N SER A 184 7.08 -11.98 13.10
CA SER A 184 8.36 -11.26 12.90
C SER A 184 8.69 -11.13 11.41
N TYR A 185 9.68 -10.30 11.07
CA TYR A 185 10.20 -10.18 9.71
C TYR A 185 10.58 -11.55 9.11
N ASN A 186 11.38 -12.33 9.85
CA ASN A 186 11.80 -13.67 9.41
C ASN A 186 10.60 -14.62 9.30
N ASN A 187 9.56 -14.48 10.12
CA ASN A 187 8.37 -15.30 9.95
C ASN A 187 7.63 -14.98 8.65
N ILE A 188 7.57 -13.71 8.25
CA ILE A 188 6.96 -13.33 6.97
C ILE A 188 7.76 -13.95 5.81
N ASN A 189 9.09 -13.79 5.81
CA ASN A 189 9.95 -14.35 4.77
C ASN A 189 9.86 -15.88 4.68
N ASP A 190 9.94 -16.58 5.81
CA ASP A 190 9.85 -18.05 5.84
C ASP A 190 8.44 -18.52 5.43
N THR A 191 7.39 -17.75 5.74
CA THR A 191 6.01 -18.07 5.34
C THR A 191 5.84 -17.93 3.84
N ASP A 192 6.40 -16.87 3.24
CA ASP A 192 6.39 -16.67 1.79
C ASP A 192 7.09 -17.82 1.07
N ALA A 193 8.30 -18.15 1.49
CA ALA A 193 9.06 -19.28 0.93
C ALA A 193 8.32 -20.62 1.07
N ALA A 194 7.69 -20.87 2.23
CA ALA A 194 6.94 -22.10 2.45
C ALA A 194 5.67 -22.17 1.59
N PHE A 195 4.97 -21.04 1.45
CA PHE A 195 3.75 -20.94 0.66
C PHE A 195 4.02 -21.12 -0.83
N GLU A 196 5.03 -20.44 -1.38
CA GLU A 196 5.42 -20.58 -2.78
C GLU A 196 5.88 -22.01 -3.08
N LEU A 197 6.73 -22.59 -2.22
CA LEU A 197 7.23 -23.96 -2.42
C LEU A 197 6.12 -25.02 -2.39
N VAL A 198 5.18 -24.91 -1.45
CA VAL A 198 4.08 -25.88 -1.39
C VAL A 198 3.07 -25.68 -2.53
N GLY A 199 3.00 -24.47 -3.09
CA GLY A 199 2.16 -24.11 -4.23
C GLY A 199 2.55 -24.76 -5.55
N GLU A 200 3.81 -25.21 -5.68
CA GLU A 200 4.30 -25.96 -6.85
C GLU A 200 3.63 -27.35 -7.02
N PHE A 201 2.94 -27.84 -5.98
CA PHE A 201 2.31 -29.16 -5.98
C PHE A 201 0.79 -29.05 -6.14
N ASP A 202 0.26 -29.64 -7.21
CA ASP A 202 -1.19 -29.66 -7.48
C ASP A 202 -1.97 -30.34 -6.33
N PRO A 203 -2.82 -29.59 -5.60
CA PRO A 203 -3.60 -30.14 -4.50
C PRO A 203 -4.65 -31.16 -4.94
N ALA A 204 -5.04 -31.21 -6.21
CA ALA A 204 -5.91 -32.28 -6.73
C ALA A 204 -5.17 -33.61 -6.85
N ARG A 205 -3.87 -33.58 -7.13
CA ARG A 205 -3.03 -34.77 -7.31
C ARG A 205 -2.60 -35.38 -5.96
N SER A 206 -2.13 -34.54 -5.04
CA SER A 206 -1.46 -35.01 -3.82
C SER A 206 -1.55 -33.99 -2.69
N ALA A 207 -1.53 -34.48 -1.45
CA ALA A 207 -1.32 -33.62 -0.30
C ALA A 207 0.19 -33.34 -0.20
N ALA A 208 0.59 -32.07 -0.10
CA ALA A 208 1.98 -31.66 0.02
C ALA A 208 2.19 -30.86 1.31
N ILE A 209 3.38 -31.03 1.89
CA ILE A 209 3.86 -30.27 3.05
C ILE A 209 5.26 -29.74 2.71
N ALA A 210 5.49 -28.47 2.99
CA ALA A 210 6.81 -27.85 3.01
C ALA A 210 7.12 -27.34 4.43
N ILE A 211 8.31 -27.65 4.92
CA ILE A 211 8.83 -27.15 6.20
C ILE A 211 10.07 -26.29 5.89
N ILE A 212 9.98 -25.01 6.23
CA ILE A 212 11.03 -24.00 5.99
C ILE A 212 11.62 -23.54 7.32
N LYS A 213 12.92 -23.25 7.33
CA LYS A 213 13.59 -22.53 8.41
C LYS A 213 14.70 -21.66 7.86
N HIS A 214 14.68 -20.37 8.19
CA HIS A 214 15.67 -19.40 7.70
C HIS A 214 15.79 -19.41 6.17
N ALA A 215 14.65 -19.35 5.48
CA ALA A 215 14.47 -19.40 4.04
C ALA A 215 14.95 -20.70 3.35
N ASN A 216 15.29 -21.75 4.12
CA ASN A 216 15.77 -23.02 3.58
C ASN A 216 14.76 -24.16 3.86
N PRO A 217 14.49 -25.04 2.88
CA PRO A 217 13.66 -26.21 3.12
C PRO A 217 14.40 -27.25 3.95
N CYS A 218 13.86 -27.58 5.13
CA CYS A 218 14.32 -28.70 5.95
C CYS A 218 13.52 -29.98 5.71
N GLY A 219 12.39 -29.89 4.99
CA GLY A 219 11.66 -31.06 4.51
C GLY A 219 10.52 -30.69 3.58
N VAL A 220 10.36 -31.45 2.49
CA VAL A 220 9.22 -31.33 1.56
C VAL A 220 8.78 -32.73 1.18
N ALA A 221 7.48 -32.99 1.21
CA ALA A 221 6.96 -34.30 0.82
C ALA A 221 5.52 -34.27 0.34
N GLU A 222 5.21 -35.22 -0.56
CA GLU A 222 3.85 -35.57 -0.95
C GLU A 222 3.35 -36.84 -0.23
N GLY A 223 2.04 -36.89 0.00
CA GLY A 223 1.36 -38.00 0.64
C GLY A 223 -0.09 -38.16 0.23
N SER A 224 -0.68 -39.29 0.60
CA SER A 224 -2.12 -39.55 0.40
C SER A 224 -3.01 -38.69 1.30
N SER A 225 -2.45 -38.13 2.39
CA SER A 225 -3.10 -37.17 3.29
C SER A 225 -2.08 -36.16 3.81
N LEU A 226 -2.55 -35.02 4.32
CA LEU A 226 -1.70 -34.01 4.96
C LEU A 226 -0.86 -34.60 6.10
N LYS A 227 -1.45 -35.49 6.90
CA LYS A 227 -0.75 -36.21 7.97
C LYS A 227 0.40 -37.07 7.43
N ALA A 228 0.16 -37.81 6.35
CA ALA A 228 1.19 -38.66 5.74
C ALA A 228 2.31 -37.82 5.10
N ALA A 229 1.96 -36.73 4.43
CA ALA A 229 2.93 -35.78 3.88
C ALA A 229 3.77 -35.12 4.98
N TYR A 230 3.13 -34.68 6.08
CA TYR A 230 3.81 -34.05 7.20
C TYR A 230 4.82 -35.00 7.87
N ALA A 231 4.43 -36.25 8.13
CA ALA A 231 5.32 -37.24 8.73
C ALA A 231 6.56 -37.49 7.87
N LYS A 232 6.41 -37.54 6.55
CA LYS A 232 7.53 -37.68 5.61
C LYS A 232 8.42 -36.44 5.56
N ALA A 233 7.83 -35.24 5.48
CA ALA A 233 8.57 -33.99 5.45
C ALA A 233 9.39 -33.81 6.74
N LEU A 234 8.79 -34.08 7.91
CA LEU A 234 9.47 -34.01 9.20
C LEU A 234 10.60 -35.03 9.32
N ALA A 235 10.47 -36.21 8.71
CA ALA A 235 11.50 -37.25 8.74
C ALA A 235 12.77 -36.89 7.95
N CYS A 236 12.74 -35.86 7.10
CA CYS A 236 13.90 -35.40 6.34
C CYS A 236 14.98 -34.82 7.26
N ASP A 237 14.62 -33.83 8.08
CA ASP A 237 15.47 -33.27 9.12
C ASP A 237 14.62 -32.79 10.31
N PRO A 238 14.35 -33.67 11.30
CA PRO A 238 13.51 -33.32 12.44
C PRO A 238 14.16 -32.29 13.37
N VAL A 239 15.50 -32.18 13.37
CA VAL A 239 16.23 -31.23 14.21
C VAL A 239 16.08 -29.82 13.64
N SER A 240 16.27 -29.66 12.33
CA SER A 240 16.04 -28.38 11.66
C SER A 240 14.57 -28.00 11.64
N ALA A 241 13.63 -28.95 11.52
CA ALA A 241 12.20 -28.65 11.55
C ALA A 241 11.72 -27.99 12.87
N PHE A 242 12.45 -28.17 13.97
CA PHE A 242 12.13 -27.52 15.23
C PHE A 242 12.19 -25.98 15.10
N GLY A 243 11.07 -25.31 15.33
CA GLY A 243 10.91 -23.86 15.18
C GLY A 243 10.75 -23.39 13.73
N GLY A 244 10.55 -24.31 12.78
CA GLY A 244 10.29 -23.99 11.38
C GLY A 244 8.84 -23.58 11.10
N ILE A 245 8.60 -23.14 9.87
CA ILE A 245 7.28 -22.81 9.31
C ILE A 245 6.80 -23.96 8.45
N VAL A 246 5.56 -24.38 8.67
CA VAL A 246 4.93 -25.48 7.95
C VAL A 246 3.85 -24.91 7.05
N ALA A 247 3.95 -25.18 5.75
CA ALA A 247 2.91 -24.86 4.77
C ALA A 247 2.31 -26.16 4.19
N MET A 248 1.05 -26.07 3.79
CA MET A 248 0.27 -27.18 3.24
C MET A 248 -0.59 -26.71 2.07
N ASN A 249 -0.71 -27.54 1.03
CA ASN A 249 -1.48 -27.19 -0.18
C ASN A 249 -2.98 -27.53 -0.09
N ARG A 250 -3.44 -28.11 1.03
CA ARG A 250 -4.85 -28.47 1.27
C ARG A 250 -5.33 -27.91 2.61
N ILE A 251 -6.64 -27.86 2.80
CA ILE A 251 -7.28 -27.44 4.06
C ILE A 251 -6.88 -28.40 5.18
N LEU A 252 -6.44 -27.83 6.32
CA LEU A 252 -6.14 -28.54 7.56
C LEU A 252 -7.40 -29.01 8.29
#